data_AF-A0A1X2G3W2-F1
#
_entry.id   AF-A0A1X2G3W2-F1
#
_cell.length_a   1.000
_cell.length_b   1.000
_cell.length_c   1.000
_cell.angle_alpha   90.00
_cell.angle_beta   90.00
_cell.angle_gamma   90.00
#
_symmetry.space_group_name_H-M   'P 1'
#
loop_
_entity.id
_entity.type
_entity.pdbx_description
1 polymer ?
#
loop_
_entity_poly.entity_id
_entity_poly.type
_entity_poly.pdbx_seq_one_letter_code
_entity_poly.pdbx_strand_id
1 'polypeptide(L)'
;MDRMKFTATAALLLNVINLMIYSLVLVAIVFKCFDAKFSDITICIYGGLMAFGLMFHEFKQLQIVMHYFQFICLHFGRGLIIILFGCMVLDTKVINVLTGIVCLACGCVYVVLHFVPDFPPPNTLLNNWQHWCAFRLDQDIEMLHPPPYSPKARPCYQPFLN
;
A
#
# COMPACT_ATOMS: atom_id res chain seq x y z
N MET A 1 24.19 -3.29 -7.28
CA MET A 1 22.75 -3.62 -7.15
C MET A 1 21.95 -2.56 -7.90
N ASP A 2 21.36 -2.90 -9.03
CA ASP A 2 20.74 -1.93 -9.95
C ASP A 2 19.56 -1.23 -9.27
N ARG A 3 19.54 0.11 -9.25
CA ARG A 3 18.51 0.90 -8.54
C ARG A 3 17.07 0.48 -8.89
N MET A 4 16.83 0.03 -10.12
CA MET A 4 15.54 -0.48 -10.58
C MET A 4 15.04 -1.70 -9.78
N LYS A 5 15.94 -2.63 -9.41
CA LYS A 5 15.61 -3.80 -8.58
C LYS A 5 15.14 -3.35 -7.20
N PHE A 6 15.88 -2.44 -6.59
CA PHE A 6 15.56 -1.88 -5.28
C PHE A 6 14.20 -1.17 -5.30
N THR A 7 13.96 -0.32 -6.29
CA THR A 7 12.70 0.43 -6.43
C THR A 7 11.49 -0.49 -6.65
N ALA A 8 11.60 -1.51 -7.51
CA ALA A 8 10.51 -2.45 -7.77
C ALA A 8 10.18 -3.30 -6.52
N THR A 9 11.20 -3.79 -5.82
CA THR A 9 11.01 -4.56 -4.59
C THR A 9 10.44 -3.69 -3.46
N ALA A 10 10.93 -2.46 -3.29
CA ALA A 10 10.42 -1.54 -2.27
C ALA A 10 8.94 -1.18 -2.51
N ALA A 11 8.55 -0.91 -3.75
CA ALA A 11 7.16 -0.60 -4.10
C ALA A 11 6.20 -1.78 -3.80
N LEU A 12 6.62 -3.01 -4.08
CA LEU A 12 5.87 -4.22 -3.72
C LEU A 12 5.75 -4.38 -2.20
N LEU A 13 6.85 -4.20 -1.47
CA LEU A 13 6.86 -4.31 -0.01
C LEU A 13 5.92 -3.30 0.64
N LEU A 14 5.91 -2.05 0.19
CA LEU A 14 4.99 -1.02 0.70
C LEU A 14 3.52 -1.38 0.47
N ASN A 15 3.18 -1.96 -0.69
CA ASN A 15 1.81 -2.40 -0.95
C ASN A 15 1.41 -3.58 -0.06
N VAL A 16 2.33 -4.53 0.18
CA VAL A 16 2.10 -5.66 1.09
C VAL A 16 1.92 -5.16 2.53
N ILE A 17 2.75 -4.21 2.98
CA ILE A 17 2.62 -3.60 4.31
C ILE A 17 1.27 -2.90 4.45
N ASN A 18 0.85 -2.10 3.46
CA ASN A 18 -0.48 -1.47 3.45
C ASN A 18 -1.59 -2.51 3.55
N LEU A 19 -1.51 -3.58 2.76
CA LEU A 19 -2.49 -4.66 2.78
C LEU A 19 -2.56 -5.34 4.16
N MET A 20 -1.42 -5.57 4.80
CA MET A 20 -1.36 -6.11 6.16
C MET A 20 -2.00 -5.15 7.18
N ILE A 21 -1.74 -3.85 7.07
CA ILE A 21 -2.33 -2.85 7.97
C ILE A 21 -3.85 -2.78 7.79
N TYR A 22 -4.35 -2.73 6.55
CA TYR A 22 -5.80 -2.67 6.30
C TYR A 22 -6.52 -3.93 6.75
N SER A 23 -5.92 -5.11 6.58
CA SER A 23 -6.50 -6.35 7.08
C SER A 23 -6.51 -6.41 8.62
N LEU A 24 -5.44 -5.92 9.27
CA LEU A 24 -5.36 -5.82 10.73
C LEU A 24 -6.42 -4.87 11.29
N VAL A 25 -6.64 -3.71 10.65
CA VAL A 25 -7.73 -2.78 10.99
C VAL A 25 -9.09 -3.45 10.84
N LEU A 26 -9.32 -4.22 9.77
CA LEU A 26 -10.59 -4.91 9.53
C LEU A 26 -10.88 -5.96 10.62
N VAL A 27 -9.86 -6.72 11.03
CA VAL A 27 -9.94 -7.66 12.15
C VAL A 27 -10.27 -6.94 13.46
N ALA A 28 -9.59 -5.83 13.77
CA ALA A 28 -9.84 -5.06 14.99
C ALA A 28 -11.24 -4.45 15.03
N ILE A 29 -11.77 -4.01 13.88
CA ILE A 29 -13.15 -3.54 13.76
C ILE A 29 -14.13 -4.67 14.07
N VAL A 30 -13.94 -5.87 13.50
CA VAL A 30 -14.78 -7.04 13.78
C VAL A 30 -14.78 -7.36 15.29
N PHE A 31 -13.61 -7.33 15.95
CA PHE A 31 -13.53 -7.51 17.41
C PHE A 31 -14.23 -6.41 18.21
N LYS A 32 -14.22 -5.17 17.70
CA LYS A 32 -14.94 -4.04 18.32
C LYS A 32 -16.47 -4.24 18.23
N CYS A 33 -16.97 -4.82 17.13
CA CYS A 33 -18.40 -5.00 16.92
C CYS A 33 -19.07 -5.98 17.91
N PHE A 34 -18.32 -6.90 18.52
CA PHE A 34 -18.88 -7.85 19.50
C PHE A 34 -19.32 -7.22 20.83
N ASP A 35 -18.73 -6.08 21.23
CA ASP A 35 -19.08 -5.37 22.48
C ASP A 35 -19.58 -3.94 22.19
N ALA A 36 -20.19 -3.74 21.01
CA ALA A 36 -20.44 -2.42 20.47
C ALA A 36 -21.58 -1.68 21.19
N LYS A 37 -21.29 -0.44 21.62
CA LYS A 37 -22.32 0.56 21.95
C LYS A 37 -22.80 1.24 20.67
N PHE A 38 -23.89 2.03 20.74
CA PHE A 38 -24.42 2.74 19.57
C PHE A 38 -23.37 3.52 18.77
N SER A 39 -22.41 4.17 19.44
CA SER A 39 -21.31 4.89 18.77
C SER A 39 -20.32 3.96 18.06
N ASP A 40 -20.07 2.77 18.61
CA ASP A 40 -19.14 1.80 18.02
C ASP A 40 -19.73 1.13 16.78
N ILE A 41 -21.06 0.99 16.71
CA ILE A 41 -21.75 0.46 15.53
C ILE A 41 -21.49 1.34 14.31
N THR A 42 -21.56 2.67 14.48
CA THR A 42 -21.26 3.63 13.41
C THR A 42 -19.81 3.50 12.93
N ILE A 43 -18.88 3.37 13.87
CA ILE A 43 -17.46 3.13 13.55
C ILE A 43 -17.27 1.80 12.81
N CYS A 44 -17.96 0.74 13.23
CA CYS A 44 -17.91 -0.56 12.57
C CYS A 44 -18.34 -0.49 11.10
N ILE A 45 -19.46 0.18 10.81
CA ILE A 45 -20.00 0.26 9.45
C ILE A 45 -19.12 1.14 8.55
N TYR A 46 -18.89 2.40 8.96
CA TYR A 46 -18.12 3.33 8.12
C TYR A 46 -16.65 2.96 8.06
N GLY A 47 -16.06 2.58 9.19
CA GLY A 47 -14.69 2.12 9.28
C GLY A 47 -14.44 0.84 8.50
N GLY A 48 -15.33 -0.14 8.62
CA GLY A 48 -15.24 -1.41 7.89
C GLY A 48 -15.37 -1.21 6.39
N LEU A 49 -16.34 -0.41 5.94
CA LEU A 49 -16.54 -0.11 4.52
C LEU A 49 -15.35 0.65 3.93
N MET A 50 -14.82 1.64 4.66
CA MET A 50 -13.63 2.39 4.26
C MET A 50 -12.39 1.49 4.19
N ALA A 51 -12.12 0.70 5.23
CA ALA A 51 -10.96 -0.20 5.28
C ALA A 51 -11.02 -1.27 4.18
N PHE A 52 -12.20 -1.85 3.96
CA PHE A 52 -12.42 -2.79 2.86
C PHE A 52 -12.23 -2.12 1.50
N GLY A 53 -12.77 -0.93 1.29
CA GLY A 53 -12.58 -0.17 0.04
C GLY A 53 -11.11 0.11 -0.27
N LEU A 54 -10.33 0.48 0.74
CA LEU A 54 -8.88 0.72 0.62
C LEU A 54 -8.08 -0.56 0.38
N MET A 55 -8.48 -1.66 1.03
CA MET A 55 -7.91 -2.98 0.77
C MET A 55 -8.09 -3.36 -0.71
N PHE A 56 -9.29 -3.19 -1.26
CA PHE A 56 -9.56 -3.44 -2.68
C PHE A 56 -8.82 -2.48 -3.60
N HIS A 57 -8.69 -1.21 -3.21
CA HIS A 57 -7.95 -0.20 -3.95
C HIS A 57 -6.46 -0.56 -4.12
N GLU A 58 -5.84 -1.18 -3.11
CA GLU A 58 -4.45 -1.66 -3.25
C GLU A 58 -4.32 -2.85 -4.20
N PHE A 59 -5.31 -3.74 -4.23
CA PHE A 59 -5.33 -4.86 -5.18
C PHE A 59 -5.52 -4.38 -6.62
N LYS A 60 -6.46 -3.47 -6.85
CA LYS A 60 -6.77 -2.93 -8.18
C LYS A 60 -7.00 -1.43 -8.15
N GLN A 61 -6.43 -0.75 -9.13
CA GLN A 61 -6.52 0.70 -9.28
C GLN A 61 -7.96 1.08 -9.63
N LEU A 62 -8.70 1.60 -8.66
CA LEU A 62 -10.04 2.13 -8.91
C LEU A 62 -9.92 3.45 -9.67
N GLN A 63 -10.28 3.43 -10.95
CA GLN A 63 -10.23 4.61 -11.85
C GLN A 63 -11.06 5.80 -11.31
N ILE A 64 -12.17 5.52 -10.61
CA ILE A 64 -12.99 6.54 -9.94
C ILE A 64 -12.18 7.26 -8.85
N VAL A 65 -11.40 6.52 -8.05
CA VAL A 65 -10.57 7.10 -6.99
C VAL A 65 -9.45 7.94 -7.56
N MET A 66 -8.87 7.54 -8.70
CA MET A 66 -7.85 8.33 -9.40
C MET A 66 -8.38 9.68 -9.89
N HIS A 67 -9.64 9.74 -10.32
CA HIS A 67 -10.23 10.95 -10.85
C HIS A 67 -10.72 11.90 -9.76
N TYR A 68 -11.40 11.38 -8.72
CA TYR A 68 -12.03 12.21 -7.69
C TYR A 68 -11.20 12.37 -6.42
N PHE A 69 -10.33 11.43 -6.10
CA PHE A 69 -9.56 11.36 -4.86
C PHE A 69 -8.06 11.20 -5.12
N GLN A 70 -7.50 12.12 -5.90
CA GLN A 70 -6.06 12.17 -6.20
C GLN A 70 -5.19 12.14 -4.94
N PHE A 71 -5.72 12.65 -3.81
CA PHE A 71 -5.07 12.61 -2.50
C PHE A 71 -4.70 11.20 -2.02
N ILE A 72 -5.55 10.19 -2.26
CA ILE A 72 -5.33 8.79 -1.83
C ILE A 72 -4.18 8.15 -2.65
N CYS A 73 -3.88 8.72 -3.81
CA CYS A 73 -2.81 8.30 -4.70
C CYS A 73 -1.44 8.85 -4.28
N LEU A 74 -1.34 9.66 -3.23
CA LEU A 74 -0.07 10.11 -2.67
C LEU A 74 0.31 9.28 -1.44
N HIS A 75 1.62 9.06 -1.24
CA HIS A 75 2.16 8.44 -0.02
C HIS A 75 1.66 9.14 1.25
N PHE A 76 1.59 10.47 1.21
CA PHE A 76 1.07 11.29 2.29
C PHE A 76 -0.40 10.99 2.62
N GLY A 77 -1.26 10.86 1.60
CA GLY A 77 -2.67 10.59 1.82
C GLY A 77 -2.92 9.20 2.39
N ARG A 78 -2.17 8.18 1.91
CA ARG A 78 -2.21 6.83 2.49
C ARG A 78 -1.77 6.84 3.96
N GLY A 79 -0.68 7.55 4.29
CA GLY A 79 -0.22 7.72 5.67
C GLY A 79 -1.28 8.36 6.57
N LEU A 80 -1.92 9.43 6.12
CA LEU A 80 -2.98 10.12 6.88
C LEU A 80 -4.19 9.22 7.15
N ILE A 81 -4.61 8.42 6.17
CA ILE A 81 -5.71 7.46 6.33
C ILE A 81 -5.36 6.38 7.37
N ILE A 82 -4.13 5.88 7.34
CA ILE A 82 -3.67 4.88 8.33
C ILE A 82 -3.65 5.49 9.74
N ILE A 83 -3.21 6.74 9.90
CA ILE A 83 -3.29 7.47 11.17
C ILE A 83 -4.76 7.60 11.62
N LEU A 84 -5.65 7.99 10.72
CA LEU A 84 -7.08 8.12 11.00
C LEU A 84 -7.68 6.80 11.48
N PHE A 85 -7.35 5.68 10.84
CA PHE A 85 -7.78 4.36 11.31
C PHE A 85 -7.21 3.99 12.67
N GLY A 86 -5.95 4.35 12.94
CA GLY A 86 -5.34 4.15 14.25
C GLY A 86 -6.13 4.84 15.36
N CYS A 87 -6.51 6.10 15.14
CA CYS A 87 -7.37 6.84 16.08
C CYS A 87 -8.79 6.24 16.19
N MET A 88 -9.36 5.79 15.08
CA MET A 88 -10.73 5.28 15.02
C MET A 88 -10.90 3.92 15.70
N VAL A 89 -9.89 3.05 15.58
CA VAL A 89 -9.90 1.70 16.18
C VAL A 89 -9.55 1.72 17.67
N LEU A 90 -8.85 2.75 18.13
CA LEU A 90 -8.39 2.87 19.52
C LEU A 90 -9.58 2.76 20.49
N ASP A 91 -9.52 1.74 21.35
CA ASP A 91 -10.54 1.41 22.34
C ASP A 91 -9.89 0.80 23.58
N THR A 92 -10.66 0.54 24.62
CA THR A 92 -10.25 -0.06 25.88
C THR A 92 -9.72 -1.49 25.76
N LYS A 93 -10.08 -2.23 24.70
CA LYS A 93 -9.60 -3.60 24.46
C LYS A 93 -8.12 -3.60 24.07
N VAL A 94 -7.34 -4.50 24.67
CA VAL A 94 -5.89 -4.62 24.42
C VAL A 94 -5.55 -4.79 22.94
N ILE A 95 -6.29 -5.61 22.20
CA ILE A 95 -6.09 -5.85 20.76
C ILE A 95 -6.27 -4.55 19.96
N ASN A 96 -7.26 -3.75 20.33
CA ASN A 96 -7.56 -2.48 19.67
C ASN A 96 -6.52 -1.41 20.01
N VAL A 97 -6.04 -1.37 21.27
CA VAL A 97 -4.93 -0.48 21.66
C VAL A 97 -3.67 -0.79 20.86
N LEU A 98 -3.27 -2.07 20.80
CA LEU A 98 -2.08 -2.49 20.05
C LEU A 98 -2.23 -2.18 18.56
N THR A 99 -3.39 -2.48 17.99
CA THR A 99 -3.71 -2.15 16.60
C THR A 99 -3.61 -0.65 16.35
N GLY A 100 -4.21 0.17 17.20
CA GLY A 100 -4.19 1.62 17.09
C GLY A 100 -2.77 2.18 17.13
N ILE A 101 -1.93 1.71 18.05
CA ILE A 101 -0.54 2.16 18.16
C ILE A 101 0.27 1.76 16.93
N VAL A 102 0.14 0.52 16.44
CA VAL A 102 0.83 0.07 15.22
C VAL A 102 0.41 0.89 14.01
N CYS A 103 -0.89 1.14 13.84
CA CYS A 103 -1.39 1.99 12.76
C CYS A 103 -0.86 3.42 12.88
N LEU A 104 -0.89 4.04 14.06
CA LEU A 104 -0.34 5.39 14.26
C LEU A 104 1.15 5.44 13.94
N ALA A 105 1.94 4.48 14.43
CA ALA A 105 3.37 4.41 14.17
C ALA A 105 3.66 4.24 12.67
N CYS A 106 3.00 3.28 12.00
CA CYS A 106 3.15 3.06 10.57
C CYS A 106 2.71 4.28 9.76
N GLY A 107 1.59 4.90 10.11
CA GLY A 107 1.09 6.10 9.44
C GLY A 107 2.06 7.27 9.55
N CYS A 108 2.66 7.50 10.72
CA CYS A 108 3.72 8.49 10.90
C CYS A 108 4.95 8.19 10.02
N VAL A 109 5.37 6.92 9.95
CA VAL A 109 6.47 6.50 9.08
C VAL A 109 6.12 6.80 7.61
N TYR A 110 4.92 6.52 7.13
CA TYR A 110 4.48 6.86 5.77
C TYR A 110 4.50 8.36 5.49
N VAL A 111 4.09 9.19 6.45
CA VAL A 111 4.15 10.65 6.34
C VAL A 111 5.61 11.12 6.24
N VAL A 112 6.53 10.52 6.99
CA VAL A 112 7.96 10.82 6.90
C VAL A 112 8.55 10.36 5.56
N LEU A 113 8.18 9.16 5.07
CA LEU A 113 8.62 8.66 3.76
C LEU A 113 8.25 9.59 2.62
N HIS A 114 7.14 10.34 2.74
CA HIS A 114 6.74 11.31 1.71
C HIS A 114 7.80 12.40 1.47
N PHE A 115 8.56 12.78 2.50
CA PHE A 115 9.63 13.78 2.37
C PHE A 115 10.90 13.23 1.73
N VAL A 116 10.98 11.92 1.50
CA VAL A 116 12.14 11.29 0.88
C VAL A 116 11.90 11.19 -0.64
N PRO A 117 12.60 12.00 -1.46
CA PRO A 117 12.31 12.16 -2.88
C PRO A 117 12.65 10.94 -3.74
N ASP A 118 13.41 9.98 -3.21
CA ASP A 118 13.91 8.80 -3.93
C ASP A 118 12.93 7.60 -3.93
N PHE A 119 11.76 7.70 -3.29
CA PHE A 119 10.82 6.58 -3.26
C PHE A 119 9.97 6.48 -4.54
N PRO A 120 9.72 5.25 -5.03
CA PRO A 120 8.85 5.03 -6.18
C PRO A 120 7.46 5.61 -5.96
N PRO A 121 6.75 6.05 -7.02
CA PRO A 121 5.35 6.45 -6.90
C PRO A 121 4.49 5.26 -6.43
N PRO A 122 3.44 5.50 -5.63
CA PRO A 122 2.62 4.44 -5.07
C PRO A 122 1.67 3.90 -6.14
N ASN A 123 2.08 2.80 -6.77
CA ASN A 123 1.28 2.05 -7.73
C ASN A 123 0.56 0.89 -7.04
N THR A 124 -0.37 0.23 -7.75
CA THR A 124 -1.11 -0.91 -7.20
C THR A 124 -0.28 -2.18 -7.15
N LEU A 125 -0.70 -3.11 -6.27
CA LEU A 125 -0.05 -4.40 -6.10
C LEU A 125 0.03 -5.16 -7.42
N LEU A 126 -1.07 -5.19 -8.20
CA LEU A 126 -1.10 -5.90 -9.48
C LEU A 126 -0.09 -5.32 -10.49
N ASN A 127 -0.02 -4.00 -10.61
CA ASN A 127 0.91 -3.34 -11.54
C ASN A 127 2.37 -3.58 -11.13
N ASN A 128 2.66 -3.42 -9.84
CA ASN A 128 4.00 -3.67 -9.30
C ASN A 128 4.40 -5.15 -9.43
N TRP A 129 3.44 -6.07 -9.30
CA TRP A 129 3.67 -7.51 -9.48
C TRP A 129 4.04 -7.84 -10.92
N GLN A 130 3.33 -7.27 -11.89
CA GLN A 130 3.64 -7.45 -13.32
C GLN A 130 5.04 -6.94 -13.65
N HIS A 131 5.42 -5.76 -13.14
CA HIS A 131 6.77 -5.20 -13.34
C HIS A 131 7.86 -6.10 -12.74
N TRP A 132 7.64 -6.66 -11.56
CA TRP A 132 8.63 -7.52 -10.92
C TRP A 132 8.75 -8.90 -11.60
N CYS A 133 7.64 -9.45 -12.09
CA CYS A 133 7.65 -10.68 -12.90
C CYS A 133 8.38 -10.48 -14.23
N ALA A 134 8.11 -9.37 -14.94
CA ALA A 134 8.82 -9.02 -16.18
C ALA A 134 10.34 -8.90 -15.93
N PHE A 135 10.71 -8.22 -14.85
CA PHE A 135 12.10 -8.09 -14.44
C PHE A 135 12.78 -9.46 -14.18
N ARG A 136 12.11 -10.40 -13.52
CA ARG A 136 12.67 -11.75 -13.28
C ARG A 136 12.83 -12.54 -14.56
N LEU A 137 11.85 -12.48 -15.46
CA LEU A 137 11.90 -13.15 -16.77
C LEU A 137 13.09 -12.68 -17.61
N ASP A 138 13.33 -11.37 -17.67
CA ASP A 138 14.50 -10.82 -18.40
C ASP A 138 15.81 -11.36 -17.82
N GLN A 139 15.90 -11.46 -16.48
CA GLN A 139 17.09 -11.99 -15.81
C GLN A 139 17.29 -13.48 -16.12
N ASP A 140 16.21 -14.27 -16.20
CA ASP A 140 16.25 -15.69 -16.52
C ASP A 140 16.66 -15.93 -17.99
N ILE A 141 16.17 -15.11 -18.92
CA ILE A 141 16.54 -15.15 -20.35
C ILE A 141 18.03 -14.82 -20.52
N GLU A 142 18.52 -13.78 -19.84
CA GLU A 142 19.91 -13.35 -19.90
C GLU A 142 20.87 -14.43 -19.36
N MET A 143 20.43 -15.22 -18.38
CA MET A 143 21.16 -16.40 -17.87
C MET A 143 21.16 -17.58 -18.85
N LEU A 144 20.04 -17.81 -19.57
CA LEU A 144 19.91 -18.93 -20.50
C LEU A 144 20.64 -18.69 -21.82
N HIS A 145 20.70 -17.44 -22.28
CA HIS A 145 21.34 -17.05 -23.52
C HIS A 145 22.15 -15.77 -23.29
N PRO A 146 23.43 -15.87 -22.90
CA PRO A 146 24.25 -14.68 -22.67
C PRO A 146 24.28 -13.87 -23.98
N PRO A 147 23.89 -12.58 -23.96
CA PRO A 147 23.90 -11.79 -25.18
C PRO A 147 25.34 -11.63 -25.68
N PRO A 148 25.59 -11.63 -27.01
CA PRO A 148 26.82 -11.04 -27.51
C PRO A 148 26.84 -9.60 -27.00
N TYR A 149 27.94 -9.19 -26.35
CA TYR A 149 28.09 -7.91 -25.63
C TYR A 149 27.28 -6.79 -26.30
N SER A 150 26.13 -6.47 -25.72
CA SER A 150 25.22 -5.42 -26.16
C SER A 150 25.00 -4.50 -24.96
N PRO A 151 25.18 -3.18 -25.11
CA PRO A 151 25.04 -2.27 -23.99
C PRO A 151 23.57 -2.26 -23.56
N LYS A 152 23.31 -2.82 -22.37
CA LYS A 152 22.06 -2.78 -21.59
C LYS A 152 20.93 -2.01 -22.29
N ALA A 153 20.08 -2.71 -23.01
CA ALA A 153 18.82 -2.15 -23.47
C ALA A 153 18.01 -1.80 -22.21
N ARG A 154 18.00 -0.51 -21.86
CA ARG A 154 17.16 0.04 -20.79
C ARG A 154 15.71 -0.34 -21.14
N PRO A 155 14.97 -1.07 -20.28
CA PRO A 155 13.53 -1.13 -20.46
C PRO A 155 13.04 0.31 -20.43
N CYS A 156 12.44 0.71 -21.55
CA CYS A 156 11.98 2.05 -21.79
C CYS A 156 11.01 2.40 -20.65
N TYR A 157 11.35 3.42 -19.86
CA TYR A 157 10.41 4.08 -18.96
C TYR A 157 9.25 4.52 -19.84
N GLN A 158 8.12 3.81 -19.82
CA GLN A 158 6.89 4.37 -20.36
C GLN A 158 6.46 5.43 -19.35
N PRO A 159 6.56 6.73 -19.67
CA PRO A 159 5.89 7.73 -18.87
C PRO A 159 4.40 7.46 -19.04
N PHE A 160 3.67 7.53 -17.94
CA PHE A 160 2.22 7.68 -17.94
C PHE A 160 1.80 8.65 -19.06
N LEU A 161 1.09 8.13 -20.06
CA LEU A 161 0.44 8.93 -21.08
C LEU A 161 -0.97 8.36 -21.28
N ASN A 162 -1.89 9.03 -20.56
CA ASN A 162 -3.35 9.03 -20.59
C ASN A 162 -4.09 7.70 -20.40
#